data_AF-A0A357B697-F1
#
_entry.id   AF-A0A357B697-F1
#
_cell.length_a   1.000
_cell.length_b   1.000
_cell.length_c   1.000
_cell.angle_alpha   90.00
_cell.angle_beta   90.00
_cell.angle_gamma   90.00
#
_symmetry.space_group_name_H-M   'P 1'
#
loop_
_entity.id
_entity.type
_entity.pdbx_description
1 polymer ?
#
loop_
_entity_poly.entity_id
_entity_poly.type
_entity_poly.pdbx_seq_one_letter_code
_entity_poly.pdbx_strand_id
1 'polypeptide(L)'
;MRRKITGITLVSILLILAGRAVVAAEEISALEVERFLLVEMEFSPTGAMRMWAAIEPAITDNRLQAALVLFFLERLDRVSGPIAIKEKIGLVITTALEDDLPVVLLIDEIHEGLARGIRLQLILRVITQQRKIISGVRDLLEARRIFITNTREEEGEVIFLPRERFDLVVMHIADALGIYLAAEGDPRHAAALYATAAERLVRLSEIEIIPTAIVELVLRRIDGEALSEIVVDVLDIDQD
;
A
#
# COMPACT_ATOMS: atom_id res chain seq x y z
N MET A 1 9.02 -5.29 31.88
CA MET A 1 8.66 -6.59 31.24
C MET A 1 8.92 -6.46 29.75
N ARG A 2 10.12 -6.86 29.29
CA ARG A 2 10.62 -6.64 27.92
C ARG A 2 10.02 -7.69 26.97
N ARG A 3 9.06 -7.30 26.12
CA ARG A 3 8.61 -8.15 25.01
C ARG A 3 9.60 -7.97 23.85
N LYS A 4 10.26 -9.07 23.49
CA LYS A 4 11.10 -9.20 22.30
C LYS A 4 10.19 -9.17 21.07
N ILE A 5 10.16 -8.06 20.35
CA ILE A 5 9.66 -7.98 18.97
C ILE A 5 10.87 -8.30 18.10
N THR A 6 11.08 -9.58 17.82
CA THR A 6 12.13 -10.04 16.92
C THR A 6 11.48 -11.10 16.04
N GLY A 7 10.99 -10.69 14.87
CA GLY A 7 10.36 -11.60 13.92
C GLY A 7 9.44 -10.96 12.86
N ILE A 8 9.73 -9.76 12.34
CA ILE A 8 8.90 -9.10 11.31
C ILE A 8 9.73 -8.64 10.11
N THR A 9 10.61 -9.49 9.56
CA THR A 9 11.44 -9.05 8.41
C THR A 9 11.60 -10.06 7.28
N LEU A 10 10.83 -11.15 7.25
CA LEU A 10 11.05 -12.20 6.25
C LEU A 10 9.83 -12.68 5.46
N VAL A 11 8.61 -12.26 5.83
CA VAL A 11 7.42 -12.73 5.10
C VAL A 11 7.08 -11.84 3.90
N SER A 12 7.33 -10.53 3.99
CA SER A 12 6.99 -9.58 2.92
C SER A 12 7.92 -9.65 1.69
N ILE A 13 9.12 -10.23 1.82
CA ILE A 13 10.10 -10.33 0.71
C ILE A 13 9.89 -11.61 -0.12
N LEU A 14 9.28 -12.66 0.45
CA LEU A 14 9.21 -13.97 -0.21
C LEU A 14 8.08 -14.09 -1.25
N LEU A 15 7.12 -13.17 -1.29
CA LEU A 15 5.95 -13.24 -2.18
C LEU A 15 6.18 -12.62 -3.57
N ILE A 16 7.25 -11.85 -3.77
CA ILE A 16 7.56 -11.21 -5.06
C ILE A 16 8.30 -12.18 -6.00
N LEU A 17 8.89 -13.26 -5.48
CA LEU A 17 9.73 -14.22 -6.23
C LEU A 17 9.06 -15.56 -6.56
N ALA A 18 7.78 -15.76 -6.26
CA ALA A 18 7.05 -17.00 -6.59
C ALA A 18 6.53 -17.05 -8.04
N GLY A 19 7.08 -16.24 -8.94
CA GLY A 19 6.91 -16.43 -10.37
C GLY A 19 7.67 -17.69 -10.82
N ARG A 20 6.91 -18.75 -11.15
CA ARG A 20 7.31 -20.02 -11.81
C ARG A 20 7.25 -21.31 -10.99
N ALA A 21 6.15 -21.53 -10.29
CA ALA A 21 5.60 -22.88 -10.17
C ALA A 21 4.36 -22.97 -11.07
N VAL A 22 4.51 -23.64 -12.22
CA VAL A 22 3.39 -24.03 -13.10
C VAL A 22 2.57 -25.06 -12.36
N VAL A 23 1.55 -24.60 -11.64
CA VAL A 23 0.31 -25.33 -11.45
C VAL A 23 -0.65 -24.69 -12.44
N ALA A 24 -1.38 -25.52 -13.20
CA ALA A 24 -2.54 -25.06 -13.96
C ALA A 24 -3.61 -24.59 -12.96
N ALA A 25 -3.38 -23.43 -12.35
CA ALA A 25 -4.37 -22.69 -11.62
C ALA A 25 -5.25 -22.07 -12.71
N GLU A 26 -6.54 -22.39 -12.65
CA GLU A 26 -7.57 -21.65 -13.38
C GLU A 26 -7.30 -20.16 -13.13
N GLU A 27 -7.05 -19.39 -14.20
CA GLU A 27 -6.77 -17.95 -14.06
C GLU A 27 -8.03 -17.33 -13.46
N ILE A 28 -7.95 -16.95 -12.18
CA ILE A 28 -9.05 -16.26 -11.52
C ILE A 28 -9.35 -15.00 -12.32
N SER A 29 -10.57 -14.92 -12.83
CA SER A 29 -10.95 -13.87 -13.76
C SER A 29 -11.59 -12.69 -13.04
N ALA A 30 -11.59 -11.51 -13.66
CA ALA A 30 -12.30 -10.34 -13.17
C ALA A 30 -13.79 -10.66 -12.91
N LEU A 31 -14.40 -11.51 -13.75
CA LEU A 31 -15.79 -11.96 -13.62
C LEU A 31 -16.06 -12.73 -12.31
N GLU A 32 -15.09 -13.48 -11.80
CA GLU A 32 -15.27 -14.19 -10.52
C GLU A 32 -15.24 -13.23 -9.34
N VAL A 33 -14.38 -12.20 -9.40
CA VAL A 33 -14.35 -11.11 -8.42
C VAL A 33 -15.68 -10.35 -8.45
N GLU A 34 -16.19 -10.02 -9.63
CA GLU A 34 -17.49 -9.37 -9.81
C GLU A 34 -18.61 -10.19 -9.17
N ARG A 35 -18.72 -11.47 -9.54
CA ARG A 35 -19.75 -12.37 -9.01
C ARG A 35 -19.69 -12.43 -7.49
N PHE A 36 -18.51 -12.66 -6.93
CA PHE A 36 -18.35 -12.75 -5.48
C PHE A 36 -18.79 -11.46 -4.79
N LEU A 37 -18.30 -10.32 -5.27
CA LEU A 37 -18.56 -9.01 -4.67
C LEU A 37 -20.03 -8.57 -4.80
N LEU A 38 -20.65 -8.76 -5.97
CA LEU A 38 -21.99 -8.25 -6.26
C LEU A 38 -23.12 -9.21 -5.88
N VAL A 39 -22.85 -10.51 -5.79
CA VAL A 39 -23.87 -11.56 -5.59
C VAL A 39 -23.70 -12.32 -4.29
N GLU A 40 -22.46 -12.65 -3.90
CA GLU A 40 -22.20 -13.54 -2.77
C GLU A 40 -22.01 -12.76 -1.46
N MET A 41 -21.40 -11.58 -1.50
CA MET A 41 -21.20 -10.75 -0.31
C MET A 41 -22.46 -10.00 0.11
N GLU A 42 -22.70 -9.92 1.41
CA GLU A 42 -23.86 -9.22 2.01
C GLU A 42 -23.70 -7.68 2.08
N PHE A 43 -22.87 -7.08 1.23
CA PHE A 43 -22.67 -5.64 1.20
C PHE A 43 -23.90 -4.90 0.67
N SER A 44 -23.99 -3.60 0.97
CA SER A 44 -25.02 -2.78 0.34
C SER A 44 -24.84 -2.79 -1.19
N PRO A 45 -25.93 -2.85 -1.99
CA PRO A 45 -25.79 -2.85 -3.46
C PRO A 45 -24.99 -1.66 -3.98
N THR A 46 -25.20 -0.48 -3.40
CA THR A 46 -24.45 0.74 -3.76
C THR A 46 -22.97 0.63 -3.42
N GLY A 47 -22.62 0.08 -2.25
CA GLY A 47 -21.24 -0.13 -1.85
C GLY A 47 -20.52 -1.14 -2.75
N ALA A 48 -21.17 -2.28 -3.01
CA ALA A 48 -20.62 -3.33 -3.88
C ALA A 48 -20.38 -2.83 -5.31
N MET A 49 -21.35 -2.10 -5.90
CA MET A 49 -21.18 -1.51 -7.24
C MET A 49 -20.04 -0.49 -7.29
N ARG A 50 -19.90 0.37 -6.27
CA ARG A 50 -18.80 1.34 -6.21
C ARG A 50 -17.45 0.64 -6.10
N MET A 51 -17.36 -0.39 -5.26
CA MET A 51 -16.14 -1.20 -5.14
C MET A 51 -15.76 -1.84 -6.47
N TRP A 52 -16.74 -2.45 -7.16
CA TRP A 52 -16.50 -3.08 -8.46
C TRP A 52 -16.02 -2.07 -9.50
N ALA A 53 -16.66 -0.90 -9.59
CA ALA A 53 -16.30 0.15 -10.53
C ALA A 53 -14.85 0.67 -10.37
N ALA A 54 -14.25 0.55 -9.17
CA ALA A 54 -12.84 0.87 -8.95
C ALA A 54 -11.90 -0.33 -9.14
N ILE A 55 -12.36 -1.55 -8.80
CA ILE A 55 -11.56 -2.78 -8.88
C ILE A 55 -11.38 -3.26 -10.32
N GLU A 56 -12.44 -3.21 -11.14
CA GLU A 56 -12.41 -3.72 -12.52
C GLU A 56 -11.34 -3.04 -13.38
N PRO A 57 -11.23 -1.69 -13.42
CA PRO A 57 -10.16 -1.03 -14.16
C PRO A 57 -8.77 -1.39 -13.62
N ALA A 58 -8.61 -1.47 -12.29
CA ALA A 58 -7.34 -1.82 -11.67
C ALA A 58 -6.87 -3.24 -12.03
N ILE A 59 -7.80 -4.19 -12.17
CA ILE A 59 -7.49 -5.54 -12.66
C ILE A 59 -7.12 -5.49 -14.14
N THR A 60 -7.92 -4.79 -14.95
CA THR A 60 -7.71 -4.67 -16.41
C THR A 60 -6.37 -4.04 -16.75
N ASP A 61 -5.94 -3.05 -15.97
CA ASP A 61 -4.68 -2.33 -16.13
C ASP A 61 -3.48 -3.07 -15.49
N ASN A 62 -3.67 -4.30 -14.98
CA ASN A 62 -2.66 -5.08 -14.25
C ASN A 62 -2.10 -4.40 -12.99
N ARG A 63 -2.80 -3.40 -12.45
CA ARG A 63 -2.44 -2.75 -11.18
C ARG A 63 -2.84 -3.59 -9.97
N LEU A 64 -3.76 -4.52 -10.17
CA LEU A 64 -4.26 -5.40 -9.13
C LEU A 64 -4.53 -6.79 -9.68
N GLN A 65 -4.11 -7.83 -8.98
CA GLN A 65 -4.33 -9.21 -9.43
C GLN A 65 -5.71 -9.69 -8.97
N ALA A 66 -6.53 -10.20 -9.89
CA ALA A 66 -7.88 -10.69 -9.58
C ALA A 66 -7.87 -11.76 -8.46
N ALA A 67 -6.90 -12.68 -8.49
CA ALA A 67 -6.69 -13.68 -7.44
C ALA A 67 -6.48 -13.07 -6.05
N LEU A 68 -5.69 -11.99 -5.96
CA LEU A 68 -5.43 -11.28 -4.71
C LEU A 68 -6.70 -10.63 -4.17
N VAL A 69 -7.51 -10.03 -5.06
CA VAL A 69 -8.79 -9.40 -4.69
C VAL A 69 -9.79 -10.44 -4.22
N LEU A 70 -9.97 -11.52 -4.95
CA LEU A 70 -10.91 -12.58 -4.56
C LEU A 70 -10.52 -13.15 -3.19
N PHE A 71 -9.24 -13.46 -3.00
CA PHE A 71 -8.72 -13.94 -1.72
C PHE A 71 -8.96 -12.94 -0.57
N PHE A 72 -8.78 -11.65 -0.82
CA PHE A 72 -9.13 -10.58 0.12
C PHE A 72 -10.61 -10.59 0.49
N LEU A 73 -11.49 -10.58 -0.50
CA LEU A 73 -12.93 -10.53 -0.29
C LEU A 73 -13.42 -11.78 0.46
N GLU A 74 -12.95 -12.97 0.08
CA GLU A 74 -13.30 -14.22 0.77
C GLU A 74 -12.88 -14.21 2.25
N ARG A 75 -11.68 -13.72 2.57
CA ARG A 75 -11.22 -13.65 3.96
C ARG A 75 -12.01 -12.63 4.76
N LEU A 76 -12.33 -11.49 4.15
CA LEU A 76 -13.14 -10.45 4.76
C LEU A 76 -14.59 -10.92 4.96
N ASP A 77 -15.12 -11.75 4.08
CA ASP A 77 -16.44 -12.35 4.24
C ASP A 77 -16.47 -13.35 5.41
N ARG A 78 -15.48 -14.23 5.49
CA ARG A 78 -15.42 -15.29 6.52
C ARG A 78 -15.16 -14.79 7.94
N VAL A 79 -14.52 -13.64 8.12
CA VAL A 79 -14.23 -13.12 9.46
C VAL A 79 -15.52 -12.64 10.16
N SER A 80 -15.70 -12.96 11.44
CA SER A 80 -16.85 -12.48 12.19
C SER A 80 -16.77 -10.98 12.45
N GLY A 81 -17.88 -10.27 12.25
CA GLY A 81 -18.00 -8.86 12.58
C GLY A 81 -19.10 -8.14 11.81
N PRO A 82 -19.38 -6.87 12.14
CA PRO A 82 -20.42 -6.11 11.48
C PRO A 82 -20.13 -5.92 9.99
N ILE A 83 -21.11 -6.24 9.13
CA ILE A 83 -21.04 -6.07 7.67
C ILE A 83 -20.65 -4.63 7.32
N ALA A 84 -21.24 -3.64 8.00
CA ALA A 84 -20.93 -2.24 7.78
C ALA A 84 -19.44 -1.87 7.97
N ILE A 85 -18.68 -2.62 8.79
CA ILE A 85 -17.24 -2.39 8.97
C ILE A 85 -16.46 -3.09 7.86
N LYS A 86 -16.85 -4.30 7.48
CA LYS A 86 -16.27 -5.00 6.32
C LYS A 86 -16.42 -4.16 5.05
N GLU A 87 -17.62 -3.62 4.83
CA GLU A 87 -17.90 -2.75 3.70
C GLU A 87 -17.02 -1.50 3.74
N LYS A 88 -16.86 -0.85 4.91
CA LYS A 88 -15.93 0.27 5.07
C LYS A 88 -14.49 -0.09 4.75
N ILE A 89 -14.01 -1.28 5.12
CA ILE A 89 -12.68 -1.76 4.77
C ILE A 89 -12.52 -1.86 3.25
N GLY A 90 -13.50 -2.46 2.56
CA GLY A 90 -13.52 -2.49 1.09
C GLY A 90 -13.52 -1.09 0.48
N LEU A 91 -14.32 -0.17 1.03
CA LEU A 91 -14.42 1.21 0.54
C LEU A 91 -13.12 2.01 0.72
N VAL A 92 -12.29 1.71 1.71
CA VAL A 92 -10.95 2.35 1.84
C VAL A 92 -10.06 1.96 0.65
N ILE A 93 -10.09 0.69 0.23
CA ILE A 93 -9.37 0.23 -0.97
C ILE A 93 -9.94 0.90 -2.22
N THR A 94 -11.27 0.97 -2.32
CA THR A 94 -11.96 1.66 -3.41
C THR A 94 -11.53 3.11 -3.54
N THR A 95 -11.54 3.87 -2.45
CA THR A 95 -11.11 5.28 -2.50
C THR A 95 -9.63 5.40 -2.84
N ALA A 96 -8.78 4.50 -2.36
CA ALA A 96 -7.37 4.49 -2.76
C ALA A 96 -7.18 4.22 -4.27
N LEU A 97 -7.95 3.31 -4.86
CA LEU A 97 -7.94 3.05 -6.31
C LEU A 97 -8.47 4.25 -7.11
N GLU A 98 -9.56 4.87 -6.65
CA GLU A 98 -10.13 6.10 -7.24
C GLU A 98 -9.10 7.26 -7.21
N ASP A 99 -8.31 7.34 -6.15
CA ASP A 99 -7.22 8.31 -5.97
C ASP A 99 -5.93 7.91 -6.74
N ASP A 100 -5.96 6.88 -7.58
CA ASP A 100 -4.79 6.36 -8.32
C ASP A 100 -3.63 5.85 -7.45
N LEU A 101 -3.88 5.48 -6.19
CA LEU A 101 -2.85 5.02 -5.25
C LEU A 101 -2.51 3.53 -5.43
N PRO A 102 -1.28 3.11 -5.07
CA PRO A 102 -0.95 1.70 -4.97
C PRO A 102 -1.60 1.07 -3.74
N VAL A 103 -2.46 0.07 -3.94
CA VAL A 103 -3.29 -0.53 -2.87
C VAL A 103 -2.78 -1.87 -2.33
N VAL A 104 -1.75 -2.45 -2.93
CA VAL A 104 -1.21 -3.76 -2.51
C VAL A 104 -0.81 -3.73 -1.03
N LEU A 105 -0.13 -2.68 -0.59
CA LEU A 105 0.24 -2.50 0.83
C LEU A 105 -0.99 -2.47 1.76
N LEU A 106 -2.09 -1.85 1.33
CA LEU A 106 -3.32 -1.83 2.13
C LEU A 106 -3.96 -3.21 2.22
N ILE A 107 -3.96 -3.97 1.12
CA ILE A 107 -4.49 -5.34 1.10
C ILE A 107 -3.66 -6.26 2.00
N ASP A 108 -2.33 -6.15 1.95
CA ASP A 108 -1.41 -6.92 2.79
C ASP A 108 -1.64 -6.64 4.28
N GLU A 109 -1.79 -5.36 4.66
CA GLU A 109 -2.12 -4.96 6.04
C GLU A 109 -3.46 -5.54 6.51
N ILE A 110 -4.47 -5.58 5.64
CA ILE A 110 -5.75 -6.21 5.96
C ILE A 110 -5.55 -7.71 6.17
N HIS A 111 -4.86 -8.40 5.27
CA HIS A 111 -4.62 -9.84 5.37
C HIS A 111 -3.85 -10.19 6.63
N GLU A 112 -2.80 -9.44 6.96
CA GLU A 112 -2.02 -9.61 8.18
C GLU A 112 -2.89 -9.41 9.42
N GLY A 113 -3.68 -8.32 9.44
CA GLY A 113 -4.60 -8.03 10.55
C GLY A 113 -5.64 -9.14 10.75
N LEU A 114 -6.26 -9.60 9.66
CA LEU A 114 -7.24 -10.70 9.69
C LEU A 114 -6.60 -12.01 10.15
N ALA A 115 -5.39 -12.33 9.65
CA ALA A 115 -4.66 -13.54 10.03
C ALA A 115 -4.28 -13.56 11.51
N ARG A 116 -3.99 -12.38 12.09
CA ARG A 116 -3.68 -12.21 13.51
C ARG A 116 -4.92 -12.08 14.40
N GLY A 117 -6.13 -12.11 13.83
CA GLY A 117 -7.37 -11.92 14.59
C GLY A 117 -7.50 -10.51 15.17
N ILE A 118 -6.90 -9.51 14.53
CA ILE A 118 -7.06 -8.11 14.92
C ILE A 118 -8.51 -7.69 14.70
N ARG A 119 -9.06 -6.91 15.63
CA ARG A 119 -10.43 -6.38 15.54
C ARG A 119 -10.60 -5.54 14.26
N LEU A 120 -11.70 -5.74 13.54
CA LEU A 120 -11.99 -5.04 12.28
C LEU A 120 -11.94 -3.51 12.40
N GLN A 121 -12.36 -2.94 13.54
CA GLN A 121 -12.26 -1.49 13.79
C GLN A 121 -10.81 -1.01 13.81
N LEU A 122 -9.89 -1.81 14.36
CA LEU A 122 -8.49 -1.46 14.41
C LEU A 122 -7.85 -1.60 13.03
N ILE A 123 -8.18 -2.67 12.29
CA ILE A 123 -7.76 -2.82 10.88
C ILE A 123 -8.21 -1.60 10.09
N LEU A 124 -9.50 -1.23 10.16
CA LEU A 124 -10.05 -0.06 9.47
C LEU A 124 -9.27 1.22 9.81
N ARG A 125 -8.93 1.44 11.08
CA ARG A 125 -8.13 2.60 11.50
C ARG A 125 -6.74 2.57 10.87
N VAL A 126 -6.04 1.44 10.97
CA VAL A 126 -4.68 1.27 10.44
C VAL A 126 -4.64 1.52 8.94
N ILE A 127 -5.54 0.89 8.16
CA ILE A 127 -5.55 1.07 6.71
C ILE A 127 -5.99 2.46 6.28
N THR A 128 -6.84 3.13 7.06
CA THR A 128 -7.23 4.53 6.78
C THR A 128 -6.03 5.45 6.97
N GLN A 129 -5.27 5.25 8.04
CA GLN A 129 -4.04 5.99 8.30
C GLN A 129 -3.00 5.70 7.20
N GLN A 130 -2.78 4.42 6.90
CA GLN A 130 -1.81 4.00 5.88
C GLN A 130 -2.15 4.55 4.50
N ARG A 131 -3.43 4.60 4.11
CA ARG A 131 -3.86 5.24 2.86
C ARG A 131 -3.46 6.71 2.81
N LYS A 132 -3.64 7.46 3.90
CA LYS A 132 -3.22 8.87 3.94
C LYS A 132 -1.70 9.01 3.81
N ILE A 133 -0.91 8.14 4.45
CA ILE A 133 0.56 8.13 4.30
C ILE A 133 0.95 7.85 2.85
N ILE A 134 0.35 6.84 2.22
CA ILE A 134 0.59 6.51 0.80
C ILE A 134 0.31 7.72 -0.09
N SER A 135 -0.83 8.40 0.12
CA SER A 135 -1.16 9.63 -0.61
C SER A 135 -0.12 10.74 -0.39
N GLY A 136 0.23 11.03 0.87
CA GLY A 136 1.19 12.09 1.18
C GLY A 136 2.58 11.81 0.59
N VAL A 137 3.01 10.54 0.57
CA VAL A 137 4.26 10.14 -0.07
C VAL A 137 4.19 10.32 -1.59
N ARG A 138 3.10 9.93 -2.26
CA ARG A 138 2.91 10.19 -3.70
C ARG A 138 3.02 11.69 -3.97
N ASP A 139 2.26 12.49 -3.23
CA ASP A 139 2.19 13.94 -3.43
C ASP A 139 3.56 14.60 -3.18
N LEU A 140 4.32 14.10 -2.22
CA LEU A 140 5.71 14.52 -2.01
C LEU A 140 6.59 14.20 -3.21
N LEU A 141 6.54 12.98 -3.76
CA LEU A 141 7.35 12.62 -4.93
C LEU A 141 7.03 13.52 -6.13
N GLU A 142 5.74 13.77 -6.38
CA GLU A 142 5.29 14.68 -7.44
C GLU A 142 5.76 16.12 -7.20
N ALA A 143 5.63 16.62 -5.97
CA ALA A 143 6.14 17.94 -5.58
C ALA A 143 7.66 18.06 -5.76
N ARG A 144 8.39 16.95 -5.65
CA ARG A 144 9.83 16.85 -5.93
C ARG A 144 10.15 16.50 -7.39
N ARG A 145 9.17 16.70 -8.28
CA ARG A 145 9.27 16.51 -9.73
C ARG A 145 9.67 15.08 -10.12
N ILE A 146 9.20 14.10 -9.36
CA ILE A 146 9.28 12.69 -9.69
C ILE A 146 7.86 12.26 -10.06
N PHE A 147 7.64 11.97 -11.34
CA PHE A 147 6.31 11.68 -11.89
C PHE A 147 6.24 10.29 -12.51
N ILE A 148 5.02 9.80 -12.69
CA ILE A 148 4.74 8.60 -13.47
C ILE A 148 4.86 8.94 -14.97
N THR A 149 5.54 8.08 -15.74
CA THR A 149 5.48 8.08 -17.22
C THR A 149 5.50 6.67 -17.77
N ASN A 150 4.98 6.51 -18.98
CA ASN A 150 5.16 5.30 -19.78
C ASN A 150 6.29 5.44 -20.82
N THR A 151 6.86 6.64 -20.99
CA THR A 151 7.91 6.95 -21.97
C THR A 151 9.20 7.38 -21.27
N ARG A 152 10.33 6.71 -21.57
CA ARG A 152 11.65 7.06 -21.03
C ARG A 152 12.17 8.35 -21.66
N GLU A 153 11.78 9.49 -21.12
CA GLU A 153 12.44 10.75 -21.44
C GLU A 153 12.77 11.46 -20.13
N GLU A 154 14.03 11.35 -19.71
CA GLU A 154 14.60 12.24 -18.69
C GLU A 154 14.82 13.59 -19.36
N GLU A 155 13.86 14.50 -19.25
CA GLU A 155 14.04 15.90 -19.66
C GLU A 155 14.48 16.75 -18.45
N GLY A 156 15.79 16.91 -18.29
CA GLY A 156 16.39 17.91 -17.40
C GLY A 156 16.15 17.69 -15.90
N GLU A 157 15.55 18.67 -15.22
CA GLU A 157 15.26 18.64 -13.76
C GLU A 157 14.04 17.79 -13.38
N VAL A 158 13.26 17.29 -14.35
CA VAL A 158 12.07 16.46 -14.10
C VAL A 158 12.43 15.01 -14.31
N ILE A 159 11.94 14.15 -13.41
CA ILE A 159 12.26 12.73 -13.45
C ILE A 159 10.97 11.97 -13.63
N PHE A 160 11.01 11.03 -14.56
CA PHE A 160 9.88 10.19 -14.84
C PHE A 160 10.22 8.72 -14.60
N LEU A 161 9.34 8.04 -13.86
CA LEU A 161 9.46 6.63 -13.54
C LEU A 161 8.29 5.85 -14.18
N PRO A 162 8.53 4.63 -14.70
CA PRO A 162 7.46 3.68 -14.97
C PRO A 162 6.55 3.53 -13.76
N ARG A 163 5.23 3.44 -13.99
CA ARG A 163 4.23 3.35 -12.92
C ARG A 163 4.58 2.31 -11.88
N GLU A 164 4.98 1.10 -12.29
CA GLU A 164 5.27 0.03 -11.34
C GLU A 164 6.41 0.39 -10.38
N ARG A 165 7.42 1.12 -10.89
CA ARG A 165 8.56 1.56 -10.08
C ARG A 165 8.19 2.72 -9.16
N PHE A 166 7.40 3.66 -9.67
CA PHE A 166 6.90 4.76 -8.87
C PHE A 166 6.06 4.23 -7.70
N ASP A 167 5.12 3.35 -7.97
CA ASP A 167 4.25 2.70 -6.98
C ASP A 167 5.06 1.93 -5.95
N LEU A 168 6.11 1.19 -6.36
CA LEU A 168 7.02 0.51 -5.43
C LEU A 168 7.73 1.49 -4.49
N VAL A 169 8.25 2.62 -5.01
CA VAL A 169 8.89 3.64 -4.17
C VAL A 169 7.90 4.21 -3.17
N VAL A 170 6.69 4.58 -3.62
CA VAL A 170 5.62 5.10 -2.74
C VAL A 170 5.29 4.10 -1.64
N MET A 171 4.99 2.85 -2.00
CA MET A 171 4.62 1.81 -1.04
C MET A 171 5.72 1.58 -0.01
N HIS A 172 6.98 1.51 -0.44
CA HIS A 172 8.07 1.19 0.48
C HIS A 172 8.44 2.34 1.42
N ILE A 173 8.38 3.60 0.97
CA ILE A 173 8.50 4.74 1.88
C ILE A 173 7.33 4.71 2.86
N ALA A 174 6.08 4.58 2.38
CA ALA A 174 4.90 4.58 3.23
C ALA A 174 4.90 3.45 4.27
N ASP A 175 5.31 2.25 3.88
CA ASP A 175 5.50 1.10 4.78
C ASP A 175 6.55 1.39 5.85
N ALA A 176 7.69 1.96 5.46
CA ALA A 176 8.76 2.32 6.39
C ALA A 176 8.29 3.35 7.44
N LEU A 177 7.52 4.36 7.02
CA LEU A 177 6.91 5.34 7.92
C LEU A 177 5.86 4.68 8.83
N GLY A 178 5.01 3.82 8.29
CA GLY A 178 4.01 3.06 9.06
C GLY A 178 4.65 2.20 10.16
N ILE A 179 5.72 1.48 9.85
CA ILE A 179 6.48 0.66 10.81
C ILE A 179 7.12 1.53 11.90
N TYR A 180 7.71 2.66 11.53
CA TYR A 180 8.29 3.59 12.50
C TYR A 180 7.24 4.07 13.52
N LEU A 181 6.05 4.43 13.05
CA LEU A 181 4.95 4.87 13.92
C LEU A 181 4.40 3.73 14.77
N ALA A 182 4.26 2.53 14.20
CA ALA A 182 3.82 1.35 14.94
C ALA A 182 4.82 0.96 16.04
N ALA A 183 6.09 1.32 15.90
CA ALA A 183 7.14 1.15 16.90
C ALA A 183 7.19 2.29 17.95
N GLU A 184 6.13 3.11 18.05
CA GLU A 184 6.06 4.28 18.94
C GLU A 184 7.13 5.34 18.64
N GLY A 185 7.59 5.42 17.39
CA GLY A 185 8.50 6.45 16.92
C GLY A 185 7.88 7.85 16.98
N ASP A 186 8.70 8.85 17.31
CA ASP A 186 8.27 10.26 17.35
C ASP A 186 8.06 10.80 15.92
N PRO A 187 6.84 11.22 15.54
CA PRO A 187 6.52 11.73 14.21
C PRO A 187 7.22 13.05 13.85
N ARG A 188 7.79 13.75 14.84
CA ARG A 188 8.54 15.00 14.64
C ARG A 188 10.04 14.78 14.44
N HIS A 189 10.52 13.54 14.59
CA HIS A 189 11.93 13.21 14.42
C HIS A 189 12.28 13.00 12.94
N ALA A 190 12.32 14.10 12.17
CA ALA A 190 12.60 14.14 10.74
C ALA A 190 13.80 13.27 10.30
N ALA A 191 14.92 13.34 11.03
CA ALA A 191 16.12 12.56 10.71
C ALA A 191 15.89 11.04 10.82
N ALA A 192 15.12 10.58 11.81
CA ALA A 192 14.81 9.17 12.00
C ALA A 192 13.84 8.65 10.93
N LEU A 193 12.84 9.46 10.54
CA LEU A 193 11.92 9.15 9.45
C LEU A 193 12.67 9.01 8.12
N TYR A 194 13.55 9.96 7.80
CA TYR A 194 14.40 9.89 6.61
C TYR A 194 15.29 8.65 6.63
N ALA A 195 15.99 8.40 7.74
CA ALA A 195 16.88 7.24 7.86
C ALA A 195 16.13 5.91 7.65
N THR A 196 14.91 5.79 8.20
CA THR A 196 14.07 4.60 8.07
C THR A 196 13.60 4.39 6.63
N ALA A 197 13.14 5.45 5.97
CA ALA A 197 12.76 5.40 4.55
C ALA A 197 13.97 5.10 3.64
N ALA A 198 15.12 5.72 3.92
CA ALA A 198 16.35 5.52 3.16
C ALA A 198 16.88 4.10 3.29
N GLU A 199 16.94 3.55 4.49
CA GLU A 199 17.34 2.15 4.72
C GLU A 199 16.44 1.20 3.93
N ARG A 200 15.12 1.44 3.94
CA ARG A 200 14.17 0.61 3.19
C ARG A 200 14.45 0.66 1.69
N LEU A 201 14.62 1.85 1.11
CA LEU A 201 14.87 2.00 -0.33
C LEU A 201 16.23 1.41 -0.75
N VAL A 202 17.28 1.63 0.04
CA VAL A 202 18.61 1.04 -0.22
C VAL A 202 18.52 -0.48 -0.25
N ARG A 203 17.84 -1.08 0.73
CA ARG A 203 17.66 -2.55 0.77
C ARG A 203 16.98 -3.09 -0.50
N LEU A 204 16.02 -2.37 -1.07
CA LEU A 204 15.36 -2.78 -2.33
C LEU A 204 16.32 -2.78 -3.52
N SER A 205 17.30 -1.89 -3.52
CA SER A 205 18.34 -1.88 -4.55
C SER A 205 19.35 -3.00 -4.37
N GLU A 206 19.67 -3.39 -3.14
CA GLU A 206 20.58 -4.50 -2.84
C GLU A 206 19.99 -5.86 -3.28
N ILE A 207 18.66 -6.00 -3.26
CA ILE A 207 17.95 -7.20 -3.72
C ILE A 207 17.39 -7.06 -5.15
N GLU A 208 17.87 -6.06 -5.91
CA GLU A 208 17.57 -5.84 -7.33
C GLU A 208 16.07 -5.63 -7.68
N ILE A 209 15.23 -5.26 -6.70
CA ILE A 209 13.81 -4.93 -6.96
C ILE A 209 13.70 -3.55 -7.62
N ILE A 210 14.48 -2.57 -7.15
CA ILE A 210 14.54 -1.23 -7.71
C ILE A 210 16.00 -0.91 -8.08
N PRO A 211 16.29 -0.45 -9.31
CA PRO A 211 17.64 -0.03 -9.68
C PRO A 211 18.23 1.02 -8.71
N THR A 212 19.49 0.85 -8.32
CA THR A 212 20.22 1.77 -7.42
C THR A 212 20.13 3.23 -7.89
N ALA A 213 20.25 3.48 -9.19
CA ALA A 213 20.13 4.83 -9.76
C ALA A 213 18.80 5.52 -9.42
N ILE A 214 17.69 4.76 -9.35
CA ILE A 214 16.37 5.30 -8.97
C ILE A 214 16.34 5.61 -7.48
N VAL A 215 16.90 4.73 -6.64
CA VAL A 215 16.98 4.95 -5.20
C VAL A 215 17.80 6.19 -4.88
N GLU A 216 19.01 6.31 -5.43
CA GLU A 216 19.88 7.48 -5.24
C GLU A 216 19.21 8.78 -5.70
N LEU A 217 18.43 8.70 -6.76
CA LEU A 217 17.69 9.82 -7.30
C LEU A 217 16.57 10.26 -6.36
N VAL A 218 15.73 9.33 -5.89
CA VAL A 218 14.66 9.62 -4.94
C VAL A 218 15.23 10.20 -3.65
N LEU A 219 16.27 9.56 -3.09
CA LEU A 219 16.89 9.96 -1.83
C LEU A 219 17.59 11.33 -1.88
N ARG A 220 17.99 11.80 -3.06
CA ARG A 220 18.52 13.16 -3.26
C ARG A 220 17.44 14.23 -3.23
N ARG A 221 16.16 13.87 -3.35
CA ARG A 221 15.05 14.83 -3.53
C ARG A 221 14.02 14.83 -2.43
N ILE A 222 13.94 13.76 -1.65
CA ILE A 222 13.14 13.73 -0.42
C ILE A 222 14.03 14.16 0.76
N ASP A 223 13.41 14.77 1.75
CA ASP A 223 14.06 15.16 3.02
C ASP A 223 13.20 14.70 4.21
N GLY A 224 13.81 14.68 5.39
CA GLY A 224 13.13 14.22 6.61
C GLY A 224 12.02 15.16 7.07
N GLU A 225 12.11 16.46 6.77
CA GLU A 225 11.13 17.46 7.17
C GLU A 225 9.80 17.21 6.47
N ALA A 226 9.82 17.03 5.14
CA ALA A 226 8.61 16.70 4.38
C ALA A 226 8.00 15.35 4.79
N LEU A 227 8.82 14.35 5.13
CA LEU A 227 8.32 13.08 5.67
C LEU A 227 7.66 13.26 7.04
N SER A 228 8.20 14.14 7.89
CA SER A 228 7.61 14.49 9.18
C SER A 228 6.27 15.20 9.01
N GLU A 229 6.19 16.17 8.10
CA GLU A 229 4.96 16.90 7.79
C GLU A 229 3.82 15.94 7.40
N ILE A 230 4.10 14.99 6.48
CA ILE A 230 3.13 13.97 6.09
C ILE A 230 2.62 13.21 7.32
N VAL A 231 3.54 12.72 8.16
CA VAL A 231 3.17 11.88 9.29
C VAL A 231 2.41 12.65 10.37
N VAL A 232 2.80 13.88 10.65
CA VAL A 232 2.14 14.77 11.62
C VAL A 232 0.72 15.10 11.16
N ASP A 233 0.55 15.45 9.89
CA ASP A 233 -0.77 15.72 9.28
C ASP A 233 -1.68 14.48 9.33
N VAL A 234 -1.14 13.32 9.00
CA VAL A 234 -1.89 12.04 9.04
C VAL A 234 -2.42 11.72 10.44
N LEU A 235 -1.61 12.02 11.46
CA LEU A 235 -1.94 11.76 12.86
C LEU A 235 -2.82 12.85 13.49
N ASP A 236 -3.17 13.90 12.73
CA ASP A 236 -3.85 15.11 13.23
C ASP A 236 -3.14 15.68 14.48
N ILE A 237 -1.80 15.67 14.49
CA ILE A 237 -1.01 16.21 15.60
C ILE A 237 -0.85 17.72 15.41
N ASP A 238 -1.31 18.50 16.38
CA ASP A 238 -1.17 19.96 16.36
C ASP A 238 0.31 20.38 16.15
N GLN A 239 0.51 21.29 15.20
CA GLN A 239 1.80 21.95 14.92
C GLN A 239 1.99 23.12 15.89
N ASP A 240 2.27 22.80 17.15
CA ASP A 240 2.64 23.78 18.20
C ASP A 240 4.13 24.17 18.14
#